data_AF-A0A7S1CK83-F1
#
_entry.id   AF-A0A7S1CK83-F1
#
_cell.length_a   1.000
_cell.length_b   1.000
_cell.length_c   1.000
_cell.angle_alpha   90.00
_cell.angle_beta   90.00
_cell.angle_gamma   90.00
#
_symmetry.space_group_name_H-M   'P 1'
#
loop_
_entity.id
_entity.type
_entity.pdbx_description
1 polymer ?
#
loop_
_entity_poly.entity_id
_entity_poly.type
_entity_poly.pdbx_seq_one_letter_code
_entity_poly.pdbx_strand_id
1 'polypeptide(L)'
;DALLLEASVCNAEVLEKVYFVDTPGVLSGEKQRIGRSYDFVEVVEWFSERADMILLLFDAHKLDISDEFKRAINALKGQDDKVRVVLNKADRVTTQQLMRVYGALMWSLGKVVKTPEVVRVYLGSFWEKPLESEENRALFEVEQNDLLMDLRSLPRYAAVRKINELVKRARLGIVHAHIVSHLKAQMPAIFGKEKKQKELIDNLHKEFFKIHKATGLAVGDFPNLERMKENLSQADFTKFPKFNDKLIAAMNRVLAEDIPRLMRQLALSDKEKLASGLTETIMPGSSELDPSASDAGGAAGGAGGDSGAAWTGTPAEAREQLIKFYTRFNPAKLHAVDAILREYRGREGELFAALFKRYGNPDEEDPYSGAAGAPALHPAAAPRAAPAAAAVSATRAPPAPAASAPAHDNPFGDEDASADNPFGDEDDEWIVAAEKPAYDAMFAALAQTADGKVTGAAAKGPLLESGLAKAILRPLWELADIDKDGKLDQDEFAVAMYLVSMCTSGGSLPETLPNNMIPPSKR
;
A
#
# COMPACT_ATOMS: atom_id res chain seq x y z
N ASP A 1 -18.59 9.98 36.93
CA ASP A 1 -19.31 11.04 36.19
C ASP A 1 -19.43 10.66 34.73
N ALA A 2 -20.48 11.10 34.04
CA ALA A 2 -20.78 10.64 32.69
C ALA A 2 -20.07 11.50 31.63
N LEU A 3 -19.52 10.85 30.60
CA LEU A 3 -19.17 11.51 29.34
C LEU A 3 -20.45 12.10 28.74
N LEU A 4 -20.49 13.41 28.56
CA LEU A 4 -21.63 14.09 27.95
C LEU A 4 -21.38 14.19 26.44
N LEU A 5 -22.22 13.50 25.66
CA LEU A 5 -22.21 13.58 24.19
C LEU A 5 -23.20 14.65 23.76
N GLU A 6 -22.70 15.69 23.09
CA GLU A 6 -23.53 16.70 22.43
C GLU A 6 -23.71 16.32 20.95
N ALA A 7 -24.90 16.59 20.41
CA ALA A 7 -25.24 16.34 19.02
C ALA A 7 -25.67 17.64 18.35
N SER A 8 -24.89 18.08 17.35
CA SER A 8 -25.30 19.15 16.44
C SER A 8 -25.95 18.55 15.21
N VAL A 9 -27.03 19.16 14.74
CA VAL A 9 -27.78 18.73 13.54
C VAL A 9 -28.04 19.94 12.67
N CYS A 10 -27.67 19.87 11.40
CA CYS A 10 -28.01 20.88 10.40
C CYS A 10 -28.44 20.19 9.09
N ASN A 11 -29.18 20.91 8.26
CA ASN A 11 -29.60 20.41 6.95
C ASN A 11 -28.46 20.61 5.94
N ALA A 12 -27.61 19.60 5.78
CA ALA A 12 -26.51 19.58 4.83
C ALA A 12 -26.44 18.21 4.15
N GLU A 13 -26.37 18.21 2.83
CA GLU A 13 -26.45 17.00 1.98
C GLU A 13 -25.35 15.96 2.32
N VAL A 14 -24.17 16.43 2.72
CA VAL A 14 -23.09 15.55 3.22
C VAL A 14 -23.48 14.76 4.47
N LEU A 15 -24.33 15.32 5.34
CA LEU A 15 -24.78 14.68 6.59
C LEU A 15 -25.87 13.62 6.38
N GLU A 16 -26.49 13.57 5.19
CA GLU A 16 -27.33 12.43 4.80
C GLU A 16 -26.50 11.16 4.56
N LYS A 17 -25.22 11.36 4.18
CA LYS A 17 -24.32 10.32 3.68
C LYS A 17 -23.27 9.91 4.72
N VAL A 18 -22.75 10.84 5.53
CA VAL A 18 -21.73 10.59 6.59
C VAL A 18 -21.99 11.40 7.86
N TYR A 19 -21.56 10.87 9.02
CA TYR A 19 -21.62 11.57 10.30
C TYR A 19 -20.21 11.93 10.76
N PHE A 20 -20.02 13.17 11.21
CA PHE A 20 -18.76 13.61 11.82
C PHE A 20 -18.88 13.53 13.34
N VAL A 21 -17.86 12.97 13.98
CA VAL A 21 -17.67 13.00 15.43
C VAL A 21 -16.47 13.89 15.69
N ASP A 22 -16.72 15.13 16.13
CA ASP A 22 -15.65 15.99 16.63
C ASP A 22 -15.24 15.54 18.04
N THR A 23 -13.95 15.62 18.35
CA THR A 23 -13.40 15.13 19.61
C THR A 23 -12.70 16.25 20.36
N PRO A 24 -12.81 16.31 21.71
CA PRO A 24 -12.09 17.31 22.49
C PRO A 24 -10.59 17.26 22.22
N GLY A 25 -10.00 18.40 21.86
CA GLY A 25 -8.59 18.51 21.49
C GLY A 25 -7.66 17.80 22.48
N VAL A 26 -6.70 17.04 21.95
CA VAL A 26 -5.74 16.27 22.75
C VAL A 26 -4.85 17.23 23.53
N LEU A 27 -4.67 16.97 24.83
CA LEU A 27 -4.01 17.92 25.72
C LEU A 27 -2.48 17.78 25.65
N SER A 28 -1.80 18.92 25.64
CA SER A 28 -0.33 19.00 25.61
C SER A 28 0.23 19.21 27.01
N GLY A 29 0.40 18.09 27.73
CA GLY A 29 1.12 18.05 29.00
C GLY A 29 0.33 17.47 30.17
N GLU A 30 1.09 16.99 31.16
CA GLU A 30 0.58 16.15 32.24
C GLU A 30 -0.41 16.86 33.18
N LYS A 31 -0.22 18.16 33.44
CA LYS A 31 -1.11 18.96 34.31
C LYS A 31 -2.52 19.15 33.75
N GLN A 32 -2.68 19.10 32.43
CA GLN A 32 -3.99 19.28 31.78
C GLN A 32 -4.83 18.00 31.83
N ARG A 33 -4.20 16.81 31.81
CA ARG A 33 -4.88 15.50 31.92
C ARG A 33 -5.71 15.36 33.20
N ILE A 34 -5.19 15.89 34.31
CA ILE A 34 -5.83 15.81 35.65
C ILE A 34 -7.20 16.51 35.68
N GLY A 35 -7.49 17.37 34.70
CA GLY A 35 -8.79 18.04 34.55
C GLY A 35 -9.88 17.23 33.86
N ARG A 36 -9.62 16.03 33.32
CA ARG A 36 -10.65 15.19 32.68
C ARG A 36 -11.30 14.25 33.69
N SER A 37 -12.63 14.24 33.74
CA SER A 37 -13.46 13.35 34.57
C SER A 37 -13.74 11.97 33.95
N TYR A 38 -13.14 11.68 32.79
CA TYR A 38 -13.31 10.45 32.01
C TYR A 38 -11.98 10.04 31.36
N ASP A 39 -11.82 8.75 31.03
CA ASP A 39 -10.65 8.28 30.29
C ASP A 39 -10.81 8.57 28.78
N PHE A 40 -9.98 9.48 28.27
CA PHE A 40 -9.98 9.85 26.86
C PHE A 40 -9.51 8.72 25.94
N VAL A 41 -8.61 7.83 26.41
CA VAL A 41 -8.04 6.75 25.61
C VAL A 41 -9.08 5.64 25.40
N GLU A 42 -9.83 5.27 26.45
CA GLU A 42 -10.95 4.32 26.32
C GLU A 42 -12.05 4.86 25.38
N VAL A 43 -12.34 6.17 25.43
CA VAL A 43 -13.30 6.78 24.50
C VAL A 43 -12.79 6.74 23.05
N VAL A 44 -11.52 7.02 22.81
CA VAL A 44 -10.90 6.90 21.48
C VAL A 44 -10.93 5.46 20.97
N GLU A 45 -10.64 4.47 21.81
CA GLU A 45 -10.74 3.04 21.47
C GLU A 45 -12.18 2.66 21.10
N TRP A 46 -13.16 3.08 21.89
CA TRP A 46 -14.57 2.81 21.63
C TRP A 46 -15.05 3.40 20.30
N PHE A 47 -14.62 4.61 19.94
CA PHE A 47 -14.94 5.19 18.65
C PHE A 47 -14.15 4.53 17.50
N SER A 48 -12.88 4.13 17.69
CA SER A 48 -12.04 3.56 16.62
C SER A 48 -12.58 2.23 16.08
N GLU A 49 -13.14 1.38 16.95
CA GLU A 49 -13.84 0.16 16.56
C GLU A 49 -15.01 0.43 15.60
N ARG A 50 -15.72 1.55 15.79
CA ARG A 50 -17.01 1.88 15.16
C ARG A 50 -16.90 2.84 13.99
N ALA A 51 -15.87 3.66 13.95
CA ALA A 51 -15.63 4.62 12.88
C ALA A 51 -15.27 3.92 11.56
N ASP A 52 -15.66 4.55 10.44
CA ASP A 52 -15.33 4.10 9.09
C ASP A 52 -14.01 4.72 8.56
N MET A 53 -13.56 5.83 9.17
CA MET A 53 -12.30 6.56 8.96
C MET A 53 -11.94 7.31 10.26
N ILE A 54 -10.64 7.51 10.52
CA ILE A 54 -10.12 8.25 11.69
C ILE A 54 -9.12 9.30 11.20
N LEU A 55 -9.42 10.59 11.38
CA LEU A 55 -8.56 11.70 10.98
C LEU A 55 -7.68 12.17 12.15
N LEU A 56 -6.36 12.05 11.98
CA LEU A 56 -5.35 12.59 12.90
C LEU A 56 -4.87 13.94 12.38
N LEU A 57 -5.32 15.03 12.99
CA LEU A 57 -4.99 16.39 12.57
C LEU A 57 -3.71 16.89 13.25
N PHE A 58 -2.79 17.45 12.47
CA PHE A 58 -1.56 18.10 12.91
C PHE A 58 -1.49 19.53 12.37
N ASP A 59 -0.80 20.41 13.08
CA ASP A 59 -0.53 21.79 12.66
C ASP A 59 0.91 21.89 12.15
N ALA A 60 1.10 22.29 10.89
CA ALA A 60 2.42 22.36 10.25
C ALA A 60 3.37 23.35 10.95
N HIS A 61 2.84 24.34 11.68
CA HIS A 61 3.64 25.30 12.44
C HIS A 61 3.91 24.83 13.90
N LYS A 62 3.11 23.90 14.43
CA LYS A 62 3.19 23.41 15.82
C LYS A 62 3.05 21.90 15.90
N LEU A 63 3.97 21.18 15.26
CA LEU A 63 4.04 19.73 15.34
C LEU A 63 4.45 19.29 16.76
N ASP A 64 3.48 18.85 17.55
CA ASP A 64 3.69 18.15 18.83
C ASP A 64 2.89 16.83 18.83
N ILE A 65 3.52 15.78 19.36
CA ILE A 65 2.89 14.48 19.63
C ILE A 65 3.01 14.27 21.13
N SER A 66 2.06 14.84 21.86
CA SER A 66 2.00 14.72 23.32
C SER A 66 1.86 13.26 23.74
N ASP A 67 2.25 12.93 24.97
CA ASP A 67 2.09 11.57 25.47
C ASP A 67 0.62 11.14 25.58
N GLU A 68 -0.33 12.07 25.63
CA GLU A 68 -1.75 11.70 25.54
C GLU A 68 -2.10 11.28 24.11
N PHE A 69 -1.58 11.99 23.11
CA PHE A 69 -1.78 11.64 21.72
C PHE A 69 -1.11 10.29 21.37
N LYS A 70 0.10 10.03 21.89
CA LYS A 70 0.75 8.71 21.75
C LYS A 70 -0.12 7.58 22.28
N ARG A 71 -0.75 7.75 23.44
CA ARG A 71 -1.66 6.73 24.03
C ARG A 71 -2.94 6.57 23.20
N ALA A 72 -3.52 7.67 22.74
CA ALA A 72 -4.69 7.64 21.85
C ALA A 72 -4.37 6.92 20.52
N ILE A 73 -3.24 7.22 19.87
CA ILE A 73 -2.78 6.52 18.65
C ILE A 73 -2.50 5.04 18.93
N ASN A 74 -1.89 4.69 20.07
CA ASN A 74 -1.70 3.28 20.46
C ASN A 74 -3.04 2.52 20.63
N ALA A 75 -4.13 3.20 21.02
CA ALA A 75 -5.48 2.64 21.10
C ALA A 75 -6.20 2.52 19.74
N LEU A 76 -5.56 2.96 18.65
CA LEU A 76 -6.01 2.71 17.27
C LEU A 76 -5.41 1.42 16.67
N LYS A 77 -4.56 0.71 17.43
CA LYS A 77 -3.87 -0.49 16.94
C LYS A 77 -4.86 -1.57 16.48
N GLY A 78 -4.73 -2.03 15.25
CA GLY A 78 -5.65 -2.97 14.61
C GLY A 78 -6.83 -2.29 13.90
N GLN A 79 -6.87 -0.95 13.89
CA GLN A 79 -7.74 -0.11 13.07
C GLN A 79 -6.91 0.77 12.10
N ASP A 80 -5.64 0.43 11.90
CA ASP A 80 -4.63 1.23 11.18
C ASP A 80 -5.06 1.55 9.73
N ASP A 81 -5.82 0.65 9.08
CA ASP A 81 -6.36 0.82 7.71
C ASP A 81 -7.32 2.01 7.57
N LYS A 82 -8.01 2.35 8.67
CA LYS A 82 -8.95 3.47 8.77
C LYS A 82 -8.27 4.79 9.08
N VAL A 83 -7.00 4.77 9.51
CA VAL A 83 -6.29 5.97 9.94
C VAL A 83 -5.86 6.78 8.72
N ARG A 84 -6.06 8.08 8.81
CA ARG A 84 -5.65 9.09 7.85
C ARG A 84 -5.08 10.27 8.62
N VAL A 85 -3.99 10.85 8.14
CA VAL A 85 -3.32 11.97 8.80
C VAL A 85 -3.53 13.23 7.96
N VAL A 86 -3.75 14.38 8.59
CA VAL A 86 -3.85 15.66 7.89
C VAL A 86 -2.85 16.62 8.51
N LEU A 87 -1.87 17.08 7.73
CA LEU A 87 -0.95 18.14 8.13
C LEU A 87 -1.52 19.47 7.65
N ASN A 88 -2.31 20.09 8.52
CA ASN A 88 -3.08 21.30 8.28
C ASN A 88 -2.23 22.56 8.47
N LYS A 89 -2.65 23.68 7.88
CA LYS A 89 -1.97 24.99 7.88
C LYS A 89 -0.59 24.94 7.23
N ALA A 90 -0.42 24.08 6.23
CA ALA A 90 0.82 23.91 5.48
C ALA A 90 1.23 25.17 4.68
N ASP A 91 0.29 26.07 4.38
CA ASP A 91 0.54 27.38 3.76
C ASP A 91 1.34 28.35 4.64
N ARG A 92 1.45 28.09 5.94
CA ARG A 92 2.16 28.94 6.91
C ARG A 92 3.66 28.68 7.01
N VAL A 93 4.18 27.75 6.22
CA VAL A 93 5.57 27.30 6.23
C VAL A 93 6.13 27.24 4.81
N THR A 94 7.42 27.53 4.63
CA THR A 94 8.06 27.42 3.31
C THR A 94 8.18 25.95 2.88
N THR A 95 8.34 25.67 1.59
CA THR A 95 8.50 24.28 1.09
C THR A 95 9.58 23.49 1.85
N GLN A 96 10.73 24.11 2.13
CA GLN A 96 11.81 23.46 2.89
C GLN A 96 11.41 23.16 4.35
N GLN A 97 10.64 24.04 4.99
CA GLN A 97 10.11 23.81 6.34
C GLN A 97 9.04 22.71 6.31
N LEU A 98 8.14 22.73 5.33
CA LEU A 98 7.10 21.71 5.13
C LEU A 98 7.71 20.32 5.01
N MET A 99 8.75 20.14 4.18
CA MET A 99 9.45 18.85 4.04
C MET A 99 10.11 18.39 5.35
N ARG A 100 10.68 19.31 6.15
CA ARG A 100 11.24 18.98 7.48
C ARG A 100 10.17 18.57 8.48
N VAL A 101 9.05 19.29 8.52
CA VAL A 101 7.90 18.99 9.40
C VAL A 101 7.27 17.66 9.00
N TYR A 102 7.09 17.40 7.71
CA TYR A 102 6.61 16.13 7.17
C TYR A 102 7.52 14.96 7.59
N GLY A 103 8.84 15.09 7.39
CA GLY A 103 9.81 14.08 7.82
C GLY A 103 9.78 13.83 9.34
N ALA A 104 9.66 14.89 10.14
CA ALA A 104 9.55 14.79 11.61
C ALA A 104 8.24 14.12 12.06
N LEU A 105 7.12 14.40 11.37
CA LEU A 105 5.82 13.76 11.58
C LEU A 105 5.91 12.26 11.28
N MET A 106 6.40 11.87 10.10
CA MET A 106 6.51 10.47 9.69
C MET A 106 7.46 9.67 10.60
N TRP A 107 8.61 10.26 10.97
CA TRP A 107 9.54 9.67 11.94
C TRP A 107 8.91 9.45 13.32
N SER A 108 8.01 10.34 13.74
CA SER A 108 7.33 10.24 15.03
C SER A 108 6.16 9.27 15.00
N LEU A 109 5.37 9.26 13.91
CA LEU A 109 4.32 8.27 13.68
C LEU A 109 4.90 6.85 13.62
N GLY A 110 6.00 6.62 12.90
CA GLY A 110 6.66 5.30 12.81
C GLY A 110 7.17 4.73 14.16
N LYS A 111 7.26 5.55 15.21
CA LYS A 111 7.58 5.08 16.57
C LYS A 111 6.36 4.62 17.37
N VAL A 112 5.16 5.07 16.97
CA VAL A 112 3.90 4.86 17.71
C VAL A 112 2.99 3.90 16.96
N VAL A 113 2.79 4.13 15.66
CA VAL A 113 2.01 3.30 14.75
C VAL A 113 2.84 2.07 14.37
N LYS A 114 2.56 0.93 15.00
CA LYS A 114 3.33 -0.32 14.85
C LYS A 114 2.79 -1.21 13.72
N THR A 115 2.62 -0.63 12.54
CA THR A 115 2.29 -1.33 11.29
C THR A 115 3.41 -1.13 10.27
N PRO A 116 3.71 -2.11 9.41
CA PRO A 116 4.65 -1.92 8.30
C PRO A 116 4.08 -1.01 7.18
N GLU A 117 2.79 -0.69 7.21
CA GLU A 117 2.13 0.15 6.20
C GLU A 117 2.31 1.65 6.53
N VAL A 118 2.65 2.44 5.51
CA VAL A 118 2.85 3.88 5.66
C VAL A 118 1.49 4.59 5.65
N VAL A 119 1.18 5.31 6.73
CA VAL A 119 -0.09 6.05 6.86
C VAL A 119 -0.16 7.19 5.84
N ARG A 120 -1.26 7.29 5.08
CA ARG A 120 -1.50 8.42 4.15
C ARG A 120 -1.65 9.72 4.94
N VAL A 121 -0.83 10.69 4.60
CA VAL A 121 -0.88 12.08 5.07
C VAL A 121 -1.43 12.97 3.97
N TYR A 122 -2.39 13.84 4.28
CA TYR A 122 -2.86 14.91 3.41
C TYR A 122 -2.22 16.24 3.80
N LEU A 123 -1.67 16.96 2.82
CA LEU A 123 -0.96 18.23 3.02
C LEU A 123 -1.84 19.41 2.58
N GLY A 124 -2.01 20.42 3.43
CA GLY A 124 -2.67 21.65 2.99
C GLY A 124 -3.21 22.53 4.12
N SER A 125 -4.13 23.41 3.76
CA SER A 125 -4.80 24.32 4.70
C SER A 125 -6.30 24.24 4.49
N PHE A 126 -6.96 23.49 5.37
CA PHE A 126 -8.34 23.05 5.21
C PHE A 126 -9.29 24.10 5.81
N TRP A 127 -9.41 25.23 5.12
CA TRP A 127 -10.28 26.37 5.46
C TRP A 127 -10.64 27.20 4.23
N GLU A 128 -11.57 28.14 4.38
CA GLU A 128 -12.02 29.05 3.30
C GLU A 128 -11.14 30.31 3.14
N LYS A 129 -10.08 30.45 3.95
CA LYS A 129 -9.22 31.64 3.89
C LYS A 129 -8.19 31.53 2.75
N PRO A 130 -7.81 32.65 2.11
CA PRO A 130 -6.69 32.68 1.18
C PRO A 130 -5.42 32.08 1.80
N LEU A 131 -4.61 31.41 0.96
CA LEU A 131 -3.34 30.83 1.37
C LEU A 131 -2.36 31.93 1.78
N GLU A 132 -1.68 31.76 2.92
CA GLU A 132 -0.59 32.64 3.36
C GLU A 132 0.66 32.51 2.46
N SER A 133 0.82 31.35 1.80
CA SER A 133 1.81 31.12 0.74
C SER A 133 1.21 30.31 -0.41
N GLU A 134 1.34 30.81 -1.64
CA GLU A 134 0.86 30.13 -2.84
C GLU A 134 1.88 29.14 -3.43
N GLU A 135 3.10 29.07 -2.88
CA GLU A 135 4.24 28.29 -3.40
C GLU A 135 3.90 26.80 -3.66
N ASN A 136 3.00 26.23 -2.83
CA ASN A 136 2.57 24.83 -2.91
C ASN A 136 1.06 24.68 -3.25
N ARG A 137 0.41 25.71 -3.81
CA ARG A 137 -1.06 25.69 -4.09
C ARG A 137 -1.51 24.40 -4.79
N ALA A 138 -0.88 24.05 -5.91
CA ALA A 138 -1.28 22.88 -6.69
C ALA A 138 -1.16 21.56 -5.91
N LEU A 139 -0.16 21.43 -5.03
CA LEU A 139 -0.04 20.27 -4.14
C LEU A 139 -1.19 20.25 -3.13
N PHE A 140 -1.50 21.39 -2.51
CA PHE A 140 -2.60 21.47 -1.54
C PHE A 140 -3.95 21.20 -2.17
N GLU A 141 -4.20 21.65 -3.40
CA GLU A 141 -5.44 21.38 -4.14
C GLU A 141 -5.59 19.89 -4.50
N VAL A 142 -4.51 19.23 -4.95
CA VAL A 142 -4.51 17.77 -5.20
C VAL A 142 -4.78 17.00 -3.90
N GLU A 143 -4.08 17.33 -2.82
CA GLU A 143 -4.21 16.67 -1.52
C GLU A 143 -5.57 16.90 -0.84
N GLN A 144 -6.18 18.08 -1.04
CA GLN A 144 -7.55 18.37 -0.62
C GLN A 144 -8.56 17.55 -1.43
N ASN A 145 -8.40 17.48 -2.76
CA ASN A 145 -9.27 16.67 -3.62
C ASN A 145 -9.18 15.18 -3.27
N ASP A 146 -7.97 14.66 -3.03
CA ASP A 146 -7.76 13.28 -2.57
C ASP A 146 -8.50 13.00 -1.26
N LEU A 147 -8.40 13.87 -0.25
CA LEU A 147 -9.14 13.72 1.01
C LEU A 147 -10.66 13.76 0.80
N LEU A 148 -11.15 14.67 -0.06
CA LEU A 148 -12.57 14.75 -0.41
C LEU A 148 -13.05 13.50 -1.15
N MET A 149 -12.24 12.90 -2.02
CA MET A 149 -12.56 11.63 -2.68
C MET A 149 -12.61 10.48 -1.66
N ASP A 150 -11.64 10.38 -0.76
CA ASP A 150 -11.62 9.37 0.31
C ASP A 150 -12.87 9.52 1.21
N LEU A 151 -13.24 10.75 1.62
CA LEU A 151 -14.46 11.02 2.37
C LEU A 151 -15.75 10.65 1.60
N ARG A 152 -15.87 11.06 0.33
CA ARG A 152 -17.01 10.73 -0.54
C ARG A 152 -17.17 9.23 -0.77
N SER A 153 -16.07 8.47 -0.72
CA SER A 153 -16.08 7.02 -0.90
C SER A 153 -16.55 6.25 0.34
N LEU A 154 -16.59 6.88 1.53
CA LEU A 154 -16.87 6.19 2.80
C LEU A 154 -18.18 5.41 2.85
N PRO A 155 -19.35 5.92 2.38
CA PRO A 155 -20.60 5.15 2.44
C PRO A 155 -20.51 3.83 1.66
N ARG A 156 -19.76 3.81 0.55
CA ARG A 156 -19.53 2.63 -0.29
C ARG A 156 -18.60 1.64 0.41
N TYR A 157 -17.48 2.10 0.94
CA TYR A 157 -16.56 1.23 1.69
C TYR A 157 -17.19 0.73 3.00
N ALA A 158 -18.00 1.53 3.68
CA ALA A 158 -18.76 1.12 4.86
C ALA A 158 -19.74 -0.02 4.55
N ALA A 159 -20.43 0.01 3.40
CA ALA A 159 -21.31 -1.10 2.97
C ALA A 159 -20.52 -2.40 2.75
N VAL A 160 -19.40 -2.34 2.00
CA VAL A 160 -18.53 -3.50 1.75
C VAL A 160 -17.89 -4.01 3.04
N ARG A 161 -17.43 -3.12 3.92
CA ARG A 161 -16.88 -3.44 5.25
C ARG A 161 -17.92 -4.15 6.12
N LYS A 162 -19.15 -3.64 6.19
CA LYS A 162 -20.26 -4.26 6.93
C LYS A 162 -20.61 -5.66 6.40
N ILE A 163 -20.53 -5.87 5.08
CA ILE A 163 -20.66 -7.21 4.49
C ILE A 163 -19.51 -8.13 4.90
N ASN A 164 -18.26 -7.65 4.85
CA ASN A 164 -17.09 -8.43 5.27
C ASN A 164 -17.14 -8.80 6.76
N GLU A 165 -17.59 -7.90 7.64
CA GLU A 165 -17.81 -8.20 9.05
C GLU A 165 -18.97 -9.18 9.26
N LEU A 166 -20.05 -9.09 8.47
CA LEU A 166 -21.11 -10.10 8.47
C LEU A 166 -20.60 -11.48 8.05
N VAL A 167 -19.73 -11.55 7.02
CA VAL A 167 -19.05 -12.80 6.61
C VAL A 167 -18.23 -13.38 7.76
N LYS A 168 -17.34 -12.59 8.37
CA LYS A 168 -16.50 -13.02 9.50
C LYS A 168 -17.35 -13.53 10.66
N ARG A 169 -18.39 -12.77 11.03
CA ARG A 169 -19.30 -13.12 12.13
C ARG A 169 -20.13 -14.38 11.84
N ALA A 170 -20.55 -14.59 10.59
CA ALA A 170 -21.27 -15.79 10.16
C ALA A 170 -20.37 -17.04 10.25
N ARG A 171 -19.12 -16.97 9.76
CA ARG A 171 -18.13 -18.07 9.90
C ARG A 171 -17.86 -18.39 11.37
N LEU A 172 -17.58 -17.38 12.18
CA LEU A 172 -17.36 -17.53 13.63
C LEU A 172 -18.58 -18.15 14.33
N GLY A 173 -19.80 -17.77 13.93
CA GLY A 173 -21.05 -18.37 14.43
C GLY A 173 -21.21 -19.84 14.07
N ILE A 174 -20.86 -20.24 12.84
CA ILE A 174 -20.84 -21.65 12.41
C ILE A 174 -19.82 -22.44 13.24
N VAL A 175 -18.58 -21.97 13.33
CA VAL A 175 -17.51 -22.61 14.12
C VAL A 175 -17.92 -22.74 15.59
N HIS A 176 -18.48 -21.69 16.19
CA HIS A 176 -18.96 -21.72 17.58
C HIS A 176 -20.07 -22.76 17.79
N ALA A 177 -21.03 -22.88 16.86
CA ALA A 177 -22.08 -23.91 16.94
C ALA A 177 -21.51 -25.33 16.86
N HIS A 178 -20.50 -25.57 16.02
CA HIS A 178 -19.78 -26.85 15.97
C HIS A 178 -19.02 -27.13 17.27
N ILE A 179 -18.32 -26.14 17.85
CA ILE A 179 -17.62 -26.30 19.14
C ILE A 179 -18.60 -26.65 20.26
N VAL A 180 -19.66 -25.86 20.44
CA VAL A 180 -20.65 -26.05 21.50
C VAL A 180 -21.31 -27.43 21.38
N SER A 181 -21.71 -27.85 20.17
CA SER A 181 -22.33 -29.17 20.00
C SER A 181 -21.33 -30.32 20.11
N HIS A 182 -20.08 -30.17 19.69
CA HIS A 182 -19.05 -31.20 19.86
C HIS A 182 -18.75 -31.43 21.35
N LEU A 183 -18.52 -30.36 22.11
CA LEU A 183 -18.33 -30.42 23.55
C LEU A 183 -19.53 -31.05 24.25
N LYS A 184 -20.76 -30.67 23.86
CA LYS A 184 -22.01 -31.29 24.35
C LYS A 184 -22.07 -32.79 24.07
N ALA A 185 -21.62 -33.25 22.91
CA ALA A 185 -21.62 -34.67 22.53
C ALA A 185 -20.57 -35.50 23.29
N GLN A 186 -19.48 -34.88 23.76
CA GLN A 186 -18.45 -35.54 24.58
C GLN A 186 -18.81 -35.65 26.08
N MET A 187 -19.92 -35.04 26.53
CA MET A 187 -20.32 -35.05 27.95
C MET A 187 -21.00 -36.36 28.36
N PRO A 188 -20.61 -36.97 29.51
CA PRO A 188 -21.23 -38.19 30.00
C PRO A 188 -22.64 -37.93 30.53
N ALA A 189 -23.56 -38.87 30.30
CA ALA A 189 -24.97 -38.72 30.64
C ALA A 189 -25.23 -38.65 32.16
N ILE A 190 -24.50 -39.45 32.95
CA ILE A 190 -24.83 -39.71 34.37
C ILE A 190 -23.74 -39.17 35.31
N PHE A 191 -22.56 -39.80 35.34
CA PHE A 191 -21.48 -39.51 36.29
C PHE A 191 -20.22 -38.90 35.62
N GLY A 192 -19.35 -38.25 36.40
CA GLY A 192 -18.04 -37.75 35.93
C GLY A 192 -18.06 -36.46 35.11
N LYS A 193 -19.19 -35.73 35.09
CA LYS A 193 -19.42 -34.54 34.24
C LYS A 193 -18.38 -33.44 34.45
N GLU A 194 -18.13 -33.01 35.69
CA GLU A 194 -17.16 -31.96 36.02
C GLU A 194 -15.75 -32.32 35.58
N LYS A 195 -15.31 -33.56 35.88
CA LYS A 195 -14.00 -34.07 35.47
C LYS A 195 -13.85 -34.07 33.94
N LYS A 196 -14.88 -34.50 33.21
CA LYS A 196 -14.84 -34.53 31.74
C LYS A 196 -14.89 -33.12 31.13
N GLN A 197 -15.68 -32.21 31.71
CA GLN A 197 -15.71 -30.81 31.29
C GLN A 197 -14.32 -30.17 31.45
N LYS A 198 -13.66 -30.36 32.60
CA LYS A 198 -12.29 -29.87 32.82
C LYS A 198 -11.31 -30.47 31.81
N GLU A 199 -11.34 -31.79 31.61
CA GLU A 199 -10.50 -32.50 30.62
C GLU A 199 -10.66 -31.93 29.19
N LEU A 200 -11.89 -31.60 28.79
CA LEU A 200 -12.21 -31.01 27.48
C LEU A 200 -11.71 -29.56 27.35
N ILE A 201 -11.74 -28.77 28.43
CA ILE A 201 -11.21 -27.39 28.46
C ILE A 201 -9.67 -27.42 28.41
N ASP A 202 -9.04 -28.28 29.21
CA ASP A 202 -7.59 -28.45 29.23
C ASP A 202 -7.05 -28.91 27.85
N ASN A 203 -7.80 -29.77 27.14
CA ASN A 203 -7.46 -30.29 25.82
C ASN A 203 -8.16 -29.55 24.65
N LEU A 204 -8.71 -28.35 24.85
CA LEU A 204 -9.55 -27.66 23.87
C LEU A 204 -8.89 -27.50 22.47
N HIS A 205 -7.57 -27.35 22.43
CA HIS A 205 -6.78 -27.31 21.20
C HIS A 205 -6.90 -28.59 20.35
N LYS A 206 -6.95 -29.77 20.98
CA LYS A 206 -7.19 -31.06 20.30
C LYS A 206 -8.63 -31.18 19.85
N GLU A 207 -9.58 -30.66 20.62
CA GLU A 207 -10.99 -30.66 20.23
C GLU A 207 -11.24 -29.75 19.03
N PHE A 208 -10.60 -28.57 18.95
CA PHE A 208 -10.61 -27.72 17.76
C PHE A 208 -10.06 -28.45 16.53
N PHE A 209 -8.91 -29.14 16.66
CA PHE A 209 -8.34 -29.91 15.56
C PHE A 209 -9.26 -31.05 15.08
N LYS A 210 -9.95 -31.75 15.99
CA LYS A 210 -10.97 -32.76 15.65
C LYS A 210 -12.13 -32.14 14.87
N ILE A 211 -12.64 -30.99 15.32
CA ILE A 211 -13.73 -30.27 14.64
C ILE A 211 -13.29 -29.83 13.24
N HIS A 212 -12.12 -29.21 13.11
CA HIS A 212 -11.52 -28.83 11.82
C HIS A 212 -11.45 -30.04 10.87
N LYS A 213 -10.85 -31.16 11.32
CA LYS A 213 -10.72 -32.38 10.51
C LYS A 213 -12.06 -33.00 10.11
N ALA A 214 -13.09 -32.90 10.96
CA ALA A 214 -14.41 -33.47 10.70
C ALA A 214 -15.33 -32.59 9.83
N THR A 215 -15.07 -31.28 9.76
CA THR A 215 -15.98 -30.30 9.13
C THR A 215 -15.36 -29.55 7.94
N GLY A 216 -14.03 -29.52 7.82
CA GLY A 216 -13.31 -28.73 6.81
C GLY A 216 -13.26 -27.22 7.11
N LEU A 217 -13.75 -26.75 8.27
CA LEU A 217 -13.73 -25.33 8.65
C LEU A 217 -12.29 -24.81 8.78
N ALA A 218 -12.00 -23.61 8.28
CA ALA A 218 -10.65 -23.07 8.28
C ALA A 218 -10.13 -22.81 9.71
N VAL A 219 -8.86 -23.14 9.97
CA VAL A 219 -8.25 -22.96 11.30
C VAL A 219 -8.28 -21.49 11.76
N GLY A 220 -8.18 -20.54 10.82
CA GLY A 220 -8.28 -19.10 11.10
C GLY A 220 -9.66 -18.60 11.52
N ASP A 221 -10.73 -19.38 11.31
CA ASP A 221 -12.08 -19.03 11.77
C ASP A 221 -12.33 -19.44 13.25
N PHE A 222 -11.40 -20.15 13.89
CA PHE A 222 -11.53 -20.58 15.29
C PHE A 222 -11.23 -19.43 16.28
N PRO A 223 -11.98 -19.33 17.39
CA PRO A 223 -11.77 -18.29 18.38
C PRO A 223 -10.44 -18.45 19.12
N ASN A 224 -9.94 -17.36 19.72
CA ASN A 224 -8.77 -17.39 20.59
C ASN A 224 -8.93 -18.45 21.69
N LEU A 225 -7.94 -19.35 21.80
CA LEU A 225 -7.98 -20.52 22.67
C LEU A 225 -8.18 -20.17 24.14
N GLU A 226 -7.41 -19.21 24.68
CA GLU A 226 -7.43 -18.88 26.11
C GLU A 226 -8.73 -18.15 26.48
N ARG A 227 -9.17 -17.18 25.67
CA ARG A 227 -10.48 -16.53 25.87
C ARG A 227 -11.64 -17.52 25.79
N MET A 228 -11.53 -18.55 24.94
CA MET A 228 -12.55 -19.60 24.87
C MET A 228 -12.52 -20.52 26.10
N LYS A 229 -11.34 -20.90 26.61
CA LYS A 229 -11.23 -21.66 27.87
C LYS A 229 -11.84 -20.89 29.06
N GLU A 230 -11.54 -19.60 29.17
CA GLU A 230 -12.09 -18.74 30.23
C GLU A 230 -13.63 -18.72 30.19
N ASN A 231 -14.22 -18.41 29.03
CA ASN A 231 -15.67 -18.43 28.85
C ASN A 231 -16.29 -19.81 29.12
N LEU A 232 -15.65 -20.90 28.67
CA LEU A 232 -16.14 -22.27 28.87
C LEU A 232 -16.03 -22.72 30.34
N SER A 233 -15.09 -22.18 31.12
CA SER A 233 -14.93 -22.51 32.54
C SER A 233 -16.14 -22.09 33.38
N GLN A 234 -16.86 -21.05 32.94
CA GLN A 234 -18.07 -20.51 33.59
C GLN A 234 -19.37 -21.16 33.07
N ALA A 235 -19.29 -22.01 32.04
CA ALA A 235 -20.44 -22.61 31.38
C ALA A 235 -20.76 -24.03 31.87
N ASP A 236 -22.02 -24.46 31.75
CA ASP A 236 -22.43 -25.85 32.00
C ASP A 236 -22.64 -26.58 30.67
N PHE A 237 -21.72 -27.46 30.31
CA PHE A 237 -21.75 -28.16 29.02
C PHE A 237 -22.96 -29.10 28.90
N THR A 238 -23.64 -29.45 29.99
CA THR A 238 -24.85 -30.27 29.93
C THR A 238 -26.07 -29.47 29.46
N LYS A 239 -26.07 -28.15 29.60
CA LYS A 239 -27.13 -27.25 29.13
C LYS A 239 -26.95 -26.76 27.69
N PHE A 240 -25.82 -27.06 27.06
CA PHE A 240 -25.56 -26.69 25.67
C PHE A 240 -26.61 -27.28 24.71
N PRO A 241 -27.08 -26.49 23.72
CA PRO A 241 -28.02 -26.96 22.71
C PRO A 241 -27.39 -28.04 21.84
N LYS A 242 -28.25 -28.88 21.24
CA LYS A 242 -27.83 -29.79 20.17
C LYS A 242 -27.53 -29.00 18.89
N PHE A 243 -26.70 -29.57 18.02
CA PHE A 243 -26.52 -29.09 16.66
C PHE A 243 -27.87 -28.94 15.93
N ASN A 244 -27.96 -27.94 15.05
CA ASN A 244 -29.15 -27.67 14.26
C ASN A 244 -28.75 -27.44 12.81
N ASP A 245 -28.77 -28.53 12.02
CA ASP A 245 -28.37 -28.54 10.62
C ASP A 245 -29.14 -27.53 9.77
N LYS A 246 -30.41 -27.26 10.11
CA LYS A 246 -31.24 -26.29 9.37
C LYS A 246 -30.73 -24.85 9.54
N LEU A 247 -30.28 -24.46 10.74
CA LEU A 247 -29.71 -23.13 10.97
C LEU A 247 -28.33 -22.99 10.31
N ILE A 248 -27.52 -24.04 10.32
CA ILE A 248 -26.19 -24.03 9.68
C ILE A 248 -26.32 -24.04 8.15
N ALA A 249 -27.26 -24.81 7.59
CA ALA A 249 -27.58 -24.75 6.16
C ALA A 249 -28.06 -23.37 5.73
N ALA A 250 -28.90 -22.69 6.54
CA ALA A 250 -29.31 -21.31 6.28
C ALA A 250 -28.12 -20.33 6.30
N MET A 251 -27.21 -20.45 7.26
CA MET A 251 -26.01 -19.59 7.32
C MET A 251 -25.06 -19.84 6.14
N ASN A 252 -24.85 -21.10 5.77
CA ASN A 252 -24.04 -21.48 4.60
C ASN A 252 -24.66 -20.94 3.31
N ARG A 253 -25.99 -20.94 3.18
CA ARG A 253 -26.70 -20.32 2.06
C ARG A 253 -26.45 -18.82 1.98
N VAL A 254 -26.52 -18.10 3.09
CA VAL A 254 -26.22 -16.66 3.13
C VAL A 254 -24.79 -16.38 2.64
N LEU A 255 -23.82 -17.19 3.07
CA LEU A 255 -22.43 -17.06 2.65
C LEU A 255 -22.19 -17.41 1.16
N ALA A 256 -22.92 -18.39 0.61
CA ALA A 256 -22.70 -18.92 -0.75
C ALA A 256 -23.55 -18.24 -1.84
N GLU A 257 -24.76 -17.79 -1.52
CA GLU A 257 -25.73 -17.23 -2.47
C GLU A 257 -25.96 -15.73 -2.24
N ASP A 258 -26.40 -15.36 -1.04
CA ASP A 258 -26.95 -14.03 -0.76
C ASP A 258 -25.87 -12.95 -0.71
N ILE A 259 -24.72 -13.22 -0.08
CA ILE A 259 -23.61 -12.26 -0.02
C ILE A 259 -22.99 -12.01 -1.40
N PRO A 260 -22.67 -13.02 -2.24
CA PRO A 260 -22.27 -12.79 -3.62
C PRO A 260 -23.32 -12.04 -4.45
N ARG A 261 -24.61 -12.26 -4.21
CA ARG A 261 -25.70 -11.50 -4.85
C ARG A 261 -25.68 -10.03 -4.42
N LEU A 262 -25.56 -9.75 -3.13
CA LEU A 262 -25.52 -8.39 -2.58
C LEU A 262 -24.30 -7.61 -3.09
N MET A 263 -23.13 -8.25 -3.16
CA MET A 263 -21.91 -7.66 -3.74
C MET A 263 -22.08 -7.31 -5.23
N ARG A 264 -22.78 -8.14 -6.01
CA ARG A 264 -23.12 -7.81 -7.41
C ARG A 264 -24.09 -6.62 -7.48
N GLN A 265 -25.08 -6.54 -6.60
CA GLN A 265 -26.03 -5.42 -6.58
C GLN A 265 -25.36 -4.09 -6.24
N LEU A 266 -24.45 -4.06 -5.26
CA LEU A 266 -23.63 -2.88 -4.98
C LEU A 266 -22.84 -2.44 -6.21
N ALA A 267 -22.10 -3.37 -6.84
CA ALA A 267 -21.31 -3.07 -8.04
C ALA A 267 -22.13 -2.67 -9.27
N LEU A 268 -23.38 -3.10 -9.38
CA LEU A 268 -24.32 -2.65 -10.43
C LEU A 268 -24.82 -1.24 -10.15
N SER A 269 -25.21 -0.94 -8.89
CA SER A 269 -25.64 0.41 -8.51
C SER A 269 -24.55 1.46 -8.70
N ASP A 270 -23.27 1.06 -8.53
CA ASP A 270 -22.12 1.91 -8.85
C ASP A 270 -22.02 2.19 -10.36
N LYS A 271 -22.25 1.18 -11.21
CA LYS A 271 -22.23 1.34 -12.68
C LYS A 271 -23.40 2.18 -13.18
N GLU A 272 -24.59 2.01 -12.59
CA GLU A 272 -25.79 2.76 -12.94
C GLU A 272 -25.66 4.24 -12.57
N LYS A 273 -25.16 4.56 -11.36
CA LYS A 273 -24.88 5.95 -10.95
C LYS A 273 -23.82 6.63 -11.80
N LEU A 274 -22.77 5.88 -12.18
CA LEU A 274 -21.71 6.38 -13.07
C LEU A 274 -22.21 6.55 -14.52
N ALA A 275 -23.14 5.71 -14.99
CA ALA A 275 -23.72 5.81 -16.33
C ALA A 275 -24.83 6.88 -16.43
N SER A 276 -25.50 7.21 -15.33
CA SER A 276 -26.55 8.25 -15.30
C SER A 276 -26.01 9.66 -15.07
N GLY A 277 -24.69 9.84 -14.95
CA GLY A 277 -24.06 11.14 -14.63
C GLY A 277 -24.41 11.68 -13.23
N LEU A 278 -25.01 10.86 -12.36
CA LEU A 278 -25.47 11.25 -11.02
C LEU A 278 -24.38 11.07 -9.93
N THR A 279 -23.11 11.11 -10.34
CA THR A 279 -22.07 11.61 -9.43
C THR A 279 -22.27 13.11 -9.31
N GLU A 280 -22.97 13.55 -8.28
CA GLU A 280 -23.09 14.97 -7.93
C GLU A 280 -21.68 15.56 -7.78
N THR A 281 -21.25 16.31 -8.81
CA THR A 281 -20.12 17.24 -8.68
C THR A 281 -20.59 18.39 -7.82
N ILE A 282 -20.64 18.14 -6.51
CA ILE A 282 -20.85 19.17 -5.49
C ILE A 282 -19.59 20.03 -5.50
N MET A 283 -19.58 21.02 -6.39
CA MET A 283 -18.75 22.21 -6.22
C MET A 283 -19.36 23.01 -5.07
N PRO A 284 -18.64 23.33 -3.99
CA PRO A 284 -19.07 24.37 -3.09
C PRO A 284 -19.10 25.68 -3.88
N GLY A 285 -20.23 26.39 -3.84
CA GLY A 285 -20.45 27.55 -4.69
C GLY A 285 -19.56 28.74 -4.31
N SER A 286 -19.13 29.49 -5.32
CA SER A 286 -18.66 30.87 -5.17
C SER A 286 -19.33 31.77 -6.20
N SER A 287 -20.12 32.71 -5.67
CA SER A 287 -20.65 33.98 -6.22
C SER A 287 -20.90 34.14 -7.73
N GLU A 288 -22.10 34.63 -8.03
CA GLU A 288 -22.47 35.33 -9.26
C GLU A 288 -21.48 36.47 -9.61
N LEU A 289 -21.22 36.66 -10.90
CA LEU A 289 -20.79 37.92 -11.52
C LEU A 289 -21.44 38.08 -12.90
N ASP A 290 -21.75 39.32 -13.27
CA ASP A 290 -22.67 39.75 -14.35
C ASP A 290 -22.25 39.38 -15.80
N PRO A 291 -23.20 39.31 -16.76
CA PRO A 291 -22.94 38.99 -18.16
C PRO A 291 -22.76 40.24 -19.04
N SER A 292 -21.53 40.52 -19.49
CA SER A 292 -21.32 41.51 -20.56
C SER A 292 -20.04 41.30 -21.40
N ALA A 293 -20.13 40.49 -22.45
CA ALA A 293 -19.32 40.61 -23.67
C ALA A 293 -20.02 39.89 -24.84
N SER A 294 -20.45 40.65 -25.84
CA SER A 294 -21.14 40.15 -27.03
C SER A 294 -20.18 39.78 -28.17
N ASP A 295 -20.63 38.84 -28.99
CA ASP A 295 -20.28 38.65 -30.41
C ASP A 295 -18.81 38.44 -30.83
N ALA A 296 -18.52 37.18 -31.17
CA ALA A 296 -18.09 36.86 -32.54
C ALA A 296 -18.59 35.45 -32.92
N GLY A 297 -19.62 35.37 -33.78
CA GLY A 297 -20.18 34.09 -34.21
C GLY A 297 -19.34 33.37 -35.27
N GLY A 298 -19.26 32.05 -35.15
CA GLY A 298 -18.68 31.15 -36.17
C GLY A 298 -19.45 29.84 -36.20
N ALA A 299 -20.36 29.69 -37.16
CA ALA A 299 -21.26 28.54 -37.23
C ALA A 299 -20.62 27.33 -37.94
N ALA A 300 -20.72 26.16 -37.31
CA ALA A 300 -20.66 24.87 -37.99
C ALA A 300 -21.58 23.88 -37.26
N GLY A 301 -22.55 23.29 -37.96
CA GLY A 301 -23.42 22.26 -37.40
C GLY A 301 -22.78 20.88 -37.45
N GLY A 302 -23.02 20.07 -36.42
CA GLY A 302 -22.63 18.66 -36.35
C GLY A 302 -23.70 17.88 -35.58
N ALA A 303 -24.12 16.73 -36.12
CA ALA A 303 -25.14 15.89 -35.49
C ALA A 303 -24.58 15.17 -34.25
N GLY A 304 -25.47 14.78 -33.33
CA GLY A 304 -25.08 14.01 -32.15
C GLY A 304 -24.53 12.62 -32.51
N GLY A 305 -23.58 12.15 -31.71
CA GLY A 305 -22.98 10.83 -31.82
C GLY A 305 -22.37 10.41 -30.48
N ASP A 306 -22.76 9.22 -30.02
CA ASP A 306 -22.24 8.52 -28.85
C ASP A 306 -20.70 8.39 -28.90
N SER A 307 -19.98 8.92 -27.91
CA SER A 307 -18.52 8.80 -27.78
C SER A 307 -18.08 7.69 -26.82
N GLY A 308 -18.88 6.63 -26.69
CA GLY A 308 -18.37 5.31 -26.34
C GLY A 308 -17.39 4.79 -27.41
N ALA A 309 -16.15 5.30 -27.41
CA ALA A 309 -15.10 4.93 -28.36
C ALA A 309 -14.69 3.46 -28.20
N ALA A 310 -15.44 2.56 -28.85
CA ALA A 310 -15.08 1.16 -28.98
C ALA A 310 -13.81 1.04 -29.83
N TRP A 311 -12.77 0.43 -29.26
CA TRP A 311 -11.49 0.24 -29.96
C TRP A 311 -11.67 -0.68 -31.18
N THR A 312 -11.30 -0.19 -32.37
CA THR A 312 -11.42 -0.91 -33.66
C THR A 312 -10.07 -1.28 -34.30
N GLY A 313 -8.95 -1.12 -33.58
CA GLY A 313 -7.61 -1.40 -34.10
C GLY A 313 -7.23 -2.88 -34.10
N THR A 314 -6.26 -3.25 -34.94
CA THR A 314 -5.76 -4.62 -35.09
C THR A 314 -4.95 -5.10 -33.87
N PRO A 315 -4.72 -6.42 -33.70
CA PRO A 315 -3.94 -6.95 -32.57
C PRO A 315 -2.49 -6.46 -32.50
N ALA A 316 -1.90 -6.01 -33.61
CA ALA A 316 -0.56 -5.42 -33.63
C ALA A 316 -0.59 -3.97 -33.10
N GLU A 317 -1.55 -3.17 -33.57
CA GLU A 317 -1.79 -1.80 -33.11
C GLU A 317 -2.21 -1.76 -31.62
N ALA A 318 -2.94 -2.78 -31.16
CA ALA A 318 -3.30 -2.96 -29.76
C ALA A 318 -2.06 -3.08 -28.85
N ARG A 319 -0.95 -3.64 -29.35
CA ARG A 319 0.30 -3.70 -28.60
C ARG A 319 0.94 -2.33 -28.45
N GLU A 320 1.05 -1.59 -29.56
CA GLU A 320 1.64 -0.26 -29.54
C GLU A 320 0.81 0.73 -28.71
N GLN A 321 -0.52 0.69 -28.85
CA GLN A 321 -1.41 1.56 -28.09
C GLN A 321 -1.41 1.24 -26.59
N LEU A 322 -1.34 -0.05 -26.20
CA LEU A 322 -1.23 -0.43 -24.78
C LEU A 322 0.11 -0.01 -24.17
N ILE A 323 1.19 -0.04 -24.97
CA ILE A 323 2.50 0.49 -24.57
C ILE A 323 2.43 2.01 -24.39
N LYS A 324 1.93 2.77 -25.37
CA LYS A 324 1.76 4.23 -25.25
C LYS A 324 0.94 4.60 -24.01
N PHE A 325 -0.16 3.89 -23.79
CA PHE A 325 -1.03 4.08 -22.64
C PHE A 325 -0.32 3.84 -21.31
N TYR A 326 0.35 2.69 -21.13
CA TYR A 326 1.05 2.41 -19.86
C TYR A 326 2.32 3.26 -19.69
N THR A 327 3.04 3.61 -20.75
CA THR A 327 4.14 4.61 -20.69
C THR A 327 3.66 5.96 -20.15
N ARG A 328 2.41 6.36 -20.46
CA ARG A 328 1.84 7.62 -19.95
C ARG A 328 1.26 7.52 -18.54
N PHE A 329 0.56 6.43 -18.21
CA PHE A 329 -0.27 6.35 -16.99
C PHE A 329 0.18 5.33 -15.94
N ASN A 330 0.96 4.29 -16.29
CA ASN A 330 1.51 3.32 -15.34
C ASN A 330 2.72 2.55 -15.91
N PRO A 331 3.92 3.16 -15.97
CA PRO A 331 5.09 2.57 -16.63
C PRO A 331 5.50 1.22 -16.03
N ALA A 332 5.25 1.01 -14.74
CA ALA A 332 5.54 -0.24 -14.05
C ALA A 332 4.81 -1.45 -14.64
N LYS A 333 3.72 -1.26 -15.43
CA LYS A 333 3.00 -2.34 -16.11
C LYS A 333 3.51 -2.67 -17.53
N LEU A 334 4.52 -1.97 -18.04
CA LEU A 334 5.03 -2.21 -19.41
C LEU A 334 5.52 -3.64 -19.61
N HIS A 335 6.17 -4.25 -18.61
CA HIS A 335 6.60 -5.66 -18.66
C HIS A 335 5.42 -6.66 -18.82
N ALA A 336 4.22 -6.29 -18.40
CA ALA A 336 3.04 -7.15 -18.44
C ALA A 336 2.20 -7.00 -19.73
N VAL A 337 2.54 -6.06 -20.62
CA VAL A 337 1.81 -5.76 -21.87
C VAL A 337 1.52 -7.02 -22.69
N ASP A 338 2.56 -7.82 -22.97
CA ASP A 338 2.45 -9.03 -23.79
C ASP A 338 1.68 -10.18 -23.11
N ALA A 339 1.59 -10.17 -21.77
CA ALA A 339 0.74 -11.10 -21.03
C ALA A 339 -0.73 -10.65 -21.07
N ILE A 340 -0.99 -9.35 -20.86
CA ILE A 340 -2.33 -8.76 -20.89
C ILE A 340 -2.96 -8.91 -22.29
N LEU A 341 -2.22 -8.63 -23.37
CA LEU A 341 -2.74 -8.79 -24.74
C LEU A 341 -2.98 -10.25 -25.11
N ARG A 342 -2.30 -11.19 -24.46
CA ARG A 342 -2.52 -12.63 -24.63
C ARG A 342 -3.81 -13.09 -23.94
N GLU A 343 -4.11 -12.53 -22.77
CA GLU A 343 -5.33 -12.77 -21.99
C GLU A 343 -6.59 -12.12 -22.64
N TYR A 344 -6.41 -10.95 -23.26
CA TYR A 344 -7.47 -10.17 -23.91
C TYR A 344 -7.49 -10.33 -25.44
N ARG A 345 -6.83 -11.37 -26.00
CA ARG A 345 -6.83 -11.65 -27.45
C ARG A 345 -8.27 -11.85 -27.96
N GLY A 346 -8.69 -11.05 -28.93
CA GLY A 346 -10.06 -11.01 -29.46
C GLY A 346 -11.08 -10.25 -28.59
N ARG A 347 -10.62 -9.60 -27.51
CA ARG A 347 -11.39 -8.73 -26.60
C ARG A 347 -10.61 -7.45 -26.26
N GLU A 348 -9.72 -7.02 -27.16
CA GLU A 348 -8.93 -5.80 -27.03
C GLU A 348 -9.83 -4.57 -26.89
N GLY A 349 -11.01 -4.61 -27.53
CA GLY A 349 -12.09 -3.62 -27.35
C GLY A 349 -12.51 -3.41 -25.89
N GLU A 350 -12.69 -4.50 -25.14
CA GLU A 350 -13.05 -4.45 -23.70
C GLU A 350 -11.89 -3.92 -22.85
N LEU A 351 -10.66 -4.32 -23.19
CA LEU A 351 -9.45 -3.87 -22.51
C LEU A 351 -9.29 -2.35 -22.62
N PHE A 352 -9.32 -1.80 -23.84
CA PHE A 352 -9.18 -0.35 -24.04
C PHE A 352 -10.37 0.44 -23.49
N ALA A 353 -11.61 -0.04 -23.64
CA ALA A 353 -12.75 0.61 -23.01
C ALA A 353 -12.63 0.65 -21.47
N ALA A 354 -12.11 -0.40 -20.84
CA ALA A 354 -11.85 -0.43 -19.40
C ALA A 354 -10.69 0.47 -18.97
N LEU A 355 -9.67 0.64 -19.82
CA LEU A 355 -8.52 1.50 -19.58
C LEU A 355 -8.88 2.99 -19.75
N PHE A 356 -9.51 3.37 -20.87
CA PHE A 356 -9.99 4.73 -21.10
C PHE A 356 -11.00 5.18 -20.05
N LYS A 357 -11.90 4.28 -19.61
CA LYS A 357 -12.81 4.55 -18.49
C LYS A 357 -12.10 4.76 -17.14
N ARG A 358 -10.85 4.31 -16.99
CA ARG A 358 -10.10 4.35 -15.74
C ARG A 358 -9.04 5.46 -15.68
N TYR A 359 -8.51 5.91 -16.81
CA TYR A 359 -7.46 6.92 -16.88
C TYR A 359 -7.66 8.01 -17.95
N GLY A 360 -8.78 8.00 -18.70
CA GLY A 360 -9.02 8.90 -19.83
C GLY A 360 -8.46 8.36 -21.16
N ASN A 361 -8.81 9.03 -22.27
CA ASN A 361 -8.24 8.75 -23.59
C ASN A 361 -6.88 9.48 -23.72
N PRO A 362 -5.75 8.80 -24.00
CA PRO A 362 -4.46 9.45 -24.20
C PRO A 362 -4.39 10.37 -25.43
N ASP A 363 -5.29 10.20 -26.40
CA ASP A 363 -5.25 10.91 -27.69
C ASP A 363 -6.16 12.16 -27.73
N GLU A 364 -6.80 12.54 -26.62
CA GLU A 364 -7.51 13.82 -26.50
C GLU A 364 -6.56 14.92 -25.99
N GLU A 365 -6.37 15.98 -26.78
CA GLU A 365 -5.52 17.13 -26.40
C GLU A 365 -6.17 17.98 -25.30
N ASP A 366 -5.48 18.11 -24.16
CA ASP A 366 -5.86 19.02 -23.07
C ASP A 366 -5.66 20.49 -23.53
N PRO A 367 -6.71 21.36 -23.52
CA PRO A 367 -6.65 22.73 -24.04
C PRO A 367 -5.64 23.69 -23.37
N TYR A 368 -4.92 23.26 -22.34
CA TYR A 368 -4.05 24.09 -21.50
C TYR A 368 -2.57 23.66 -21.43
N SER A 369 -2.05 22.90 -22.41
CA SER A 369 -0.67 22.35 -22.41
C SER A 369 0.49 23.37 -22.62
N GLY A 370 0.36 24.58 -22.07
CA GLY A 370 1.25 25.73 -22.29
C GLY A 370 2.15 26.15 -21.12
N ALA A 371 2.48 25.27 -20.17
CA ALA A 371 3.43 25.56 -19.09
C ALA A 371 4.24 24.32 -18.67
N ALA A 372 5.55 24.50 -18.47
CA ALA A 372 6.46 23.43 -18.08
C ALA A 372 6.48 23.19 -16.57
N GLY A 373 6.53 21.92 -16.16
CA GLY A 373 6.83 21.50 -14.79
C GLY A 373 5.61 21.02 -13.98
N ALA A 374 5.29 19.74 -14.09
CA ALA A 374 4.32 19.06 -13.21
C ALA A 374 5.00 17.86 -12.51
N PRO A 375 4.82 17.66 -11.19
CA PRO A 375 5.34 16.49 -10.47
C PRO A 375 4.53 15.23 -10.77
N ALA A 376 5.13 14.06 -10.53
CA ALA A 376 4.50 12.78 -10.82
C ALA A 376 3.37 12.44 -9.84
N LEU A 377 2.20 12.09 -10.37
CA LEU A 377 1.09 11.48 -9.62
C LEU A 377 1.40 10.00 -9.35
N HIS A 378 1.33 9.57 -8.10
CA HIS A 378 1.51 8.16 -7.72
C HIS A 378 0.21 7.35 -7.91
N PRO A 379 0.25 6.15 -8.54
CA PRO A 379 -0.89 5.25 -8.57
C PRO A 379 -1.05 4.45 -7.26
N ALA A 380 -2.30 4.12 -6.92
CA ALA A 380 -2.68 3.48 -5.66
C ALA A 380 -2.00 2.13 -5.37
N ALA A 381 -1.59 1.95 -4.11
CA ALA A 381 -0.88 0.76 -3.63
C ALA A 381 -1.83 -0.37 -3.15
N ALA A 382 -1.41 -1.60 -3.42
CA ALA A 382 -1.81 -2.81 -2.69
C ALA A 382 -0.54 -3.38 -1.98
N PRO A 383 -0.67 -4.21 -0.93
CA PRO A 383 0.34 -4.24 0.14
C PRO A 383 1.44 -5.29 -0.06
N ARG A 384 2.69 -4.97 0.33
CA ARG A 384 3.56 -5.84 1.16
C ARG A 384 4.96 -5.27 1.49
N ALA A 385 5.54 -5.92 2.51
CA ALA A 385 6.95 -5.96 2.93
C ALA A 385 7.53 -4.74 3.67
N ALA A 386 7.99 -5.01 4.91
CA ALA A 386 8.67 -4.04 5.77
C ALA A 386 10.19 -4.04 5.51
N PRO A 387 10.87 -2.89 5.50
CA PRO A 387 12.32 -2.82 5.45
C PRO A 387 12.96 -2.88 6.85
N ALA A 388 14.13 -3.51 6.93
CA ALA A 388 14.97 -3.53 8.13
C ALA A 388 15.68 -2.17 8.36
N ALA A 389 16.10 -1.92 9.60
CA ALA A 389 16.74 -0.67 10.00
C ALA A 389 18.22 -0.59 9.57
N ALA A 390 18.66 0.60 9.17
CA ALA A 390 20.07 0.97 9.07
C ALA A 390 20.35 2.23 9.90
N ALA A 391 21.42 2.20 10.70
CA ALA A 391 21.84 3.30 11.57
C ALA A 391 22.92 4.16 10.89
N VAL A 392 23.08 5.40 11.37
CA VAL A 392 24.18 6.32 10.97
C VAL A 392 24.93 6.84 12.19
N SER A 393 26.25 6.98 12.08
CA SER A 393 27.21 7.17 13.18
C SER A 393 27.96 8.51 13.15
N ALA A 394 28.25 9.09 14.34
CA ALA A 394 29.10 10.28 14.60
C ALA A 394 29.24 10.55 16.14
N THR A 395 30.34 11.02 16.76
CA THR A 395 31.78 11.03 16.38
C THR A 395 32.71 11.15 17.63
N ARG A 396 33.63 10.19 17.84
CA ARG A 396 35.03 10.31 18.37
C ARG A 396 35.41 11.19 19.61
N ALA A 397 36.02 10.54 20.62
CA ALA A 397 37.14 11.04 21.49
C ALA A 397 37.87 9.83 22.20
N PRO A 398 39.08 9.95 22.81
CA PRO A 398 40.14 8.90 22.68
C PRO A 398 40.61 8.20 24.03
N PRO A 399 41.81 7.56 24.19
CA PRO A 399 41.99 6.09 23.98
C PRO A 399 42.81 5.28 25.05
N ALA A 400 42.92 3.95 24.80
CA ALA A 400 43.96 2.97 25.22
C ALA A 400 43.87 2.26 26.61
N PRO A 401 44.48 1.05 26.83
CA PRO A 401 45.09 0.08 25.90
C PRO A 401 44.69 -1.43 26.05
N ALA A 402 44.93 -2.18 24.97
CA ALA A 402 45.19 -3.63 24.77
C ALA A 402 44.96 -4.74 25.84
N ALA A 403 44.31 -5.83 25.40
CA ALA A 403 44.51 -7.24 25.82
C ALA A 403 44.11 -8.21 24.68
N SER A 404 44.53 -9.48 24.70
CA SER A 404 44.68 -10.32 23.49
C SER A 404 44.16 -11.78 23.57
N ALA A 405 43.47 -12.23 22.50
CA ALA A 405 43.32 -13.63 21.99
C ALA A 405 42.61 -14.69 22.91
N PRO A 406 42.30 -15.93 22.44
CA PRO A 406 42.19 -16.47 21.06
C PRO A 406 40.82 -17.17 20.77
N ALA A 407 40.71 -17.83 19.60
CA ALA A 407 39.57 -18.65 19.16
C ALA A 407 39.47 -20.05 19.82
N HIS A 408 38.34 -20.74 19.63
CA HIS A 408 38.13 -22.13 20.01
C HIS A 408 37.49 -22.93 18.86
N ASP A 409 38.18 -23.98 18.41
CA ASP A 409 37.59 -25.07 17.63
C ASP A 409 36.63 -25.91 18.49
N ASN A 410 35.66 -26.57 17.85
CA ASN A 410 34.85 -27.62 18.49
C ASN A 410 34.85 -28.90 17.63
N PRO A 411 35.46 -30.02 18.08
CA PRO A 411 35.88 -31.11 17.20
C PRO A 411 34.94 -32.33 17.20
N PHE A 412 33.63 -32.14 17.00
CA PHE A 412 32.68 -33.25 16.90
C PHE A 412 31.61 -32.98 15.83
N GLY A 413 31.66 -33.74 14.72
CA GLY A 413 30.70 -33.63 13.62
C GLY A 413 31.10 -34.45 12.40
N ASP A 414 31.13 -35.78 12.54
CA ASP A 414 31.32 -36.68 11.40
C ASP A 414 30.02 -36.82 10.58
N GLU A 415 30.16 -36.54 9.28
CA GLU A 415 29.61 -37.28 8.13
C GLU A 415 28.39 -38.21 8.36
N ASP A 416 27.17 -37.71 8.09
CA ASP A 416 26.27 -38.22 7.02
C ASP A 416 24.90 -37.49 7.05
N ALA A 417 24.67 -36.55 6.12
CA ALA A 417 23.36 -35.91 5.91
C ALA A 417 23.24 -35.15 4.56
N SER A 418 23.43 -35.85 3.43
CA SER A 418 23.17 -35.29 2.10
C SER A 418 21.89 -35.87 1.47
N ALA A 419 20.73 -35.33 1.84
CA ALA A 419 19.51 -35.37 1.03
C ALA A 419 18.47 -34.30 1.47
N ASP A 420 17.85 -33.67 0.48
CA ASP A 420 16.57 -32.92 0.54
C ASP A 420 16.42 -31.74 1.51
N ASN A 421 16.94 -30.59 1.10
CA ASN A 421 16.40 -29.28 1.48
C ASN A 421 15.86 -28.57 0.22
N PRO A 422 14.54 -28.63 -0.08
CA PRO A 422 13.99 -28.34 -1.41
C PRO A 422 13.73 -26.84 -1.71
N PHE A 423 14.49 -25.94 -1.06
CA PHE A 423 14.38 -24.48 -1.20
C PHE A 423 15.77 -23.83 -1.11
N GLY A 424 16.73 -24.33 -1.89
CA GLY A 424 18.05 -23.70 -2.05
C GLY A 424 17.97 -22.50 -3.01
N ASP A 425 18.73 -21.45 -2.71
CA ASP A 425 18.70 -20.16 -3.41
C ASP A 425 19.28 -20.24 -4.83
N GLU A 426 18.50 -19.89 -5.86
CA GLU A 426 18.94 -19.87 -7.28
C GLU A 426 19.24 -18.46 -7.84
N ASP A 427 18.95 -17.38 -7.10
CA ASP A 427 18.98 -15.99 -7.59
C ASP A 427 20.29 -15.21 -7.31
N ASP A 428 21.45 -15.87 -7.25
CA ASP A 428 22.74 -15.22 -6.93
C ASP A 428 23.79 -15.21 -8.07
N GLU A 429 23.46 -15.80 -9.24
CA GLU A 429 24.33 -15.85 -10.41
C GLU A 429 24.53 -14.45 -11.05
N TRP A 430 25.77 -14.09 -11.35
CA TRP A 430 26.11 -12.80 -11.97
C TRP A 430 25.76 -12.82 -13.46
N ILE A 431 24.74 -12.08 -13.87
CA ILE A 431 24.10 -12.22 -15.19
C ILE A 431 25.03 -11.88 -16.37
N VAL A 432 26.10 -11.12 -16.12
CA VAL A 432 27.11 -10.75 -17.13
C VAL A 432 28.11 -11.90 -17.39
N ALA A 433 28.21 -12.88 -16.49
CA ALA A 433 29.22 -13.95 -16.55
C ALA A 433 29.17 -14.76 -17.85
N ALA A 434 27.99 -14.98 -18.42
CA ALA A 434 27.80 -15.72 -19.67
C ALA A 434 28.40 -15.00 -20.90
N GLU A 435 28.37 -13.67 -20.92
CA GLU A 435 28.84 -12.85 -22.05
C GLU A 435 30.25 -12.25 -21.80
N LYS A 436 30.71 -12.27 -20.54
CA LYS A 436 32.02 -11.75 -20.10
C LYS A 436 33.20 -12.13 -21.01
N PRO A 437 33.36 -13.38 -21.51
CA PRO A 437 34.51 -13.72 -22.37
C PRO A 437 34.58 -12.93 -23.68
N ALA A 438 33.43 -12.49 -24.22
CA ALA A 438 33.38 -11.62 -25.40
C ALA A 438 33.78 -10.18 -25.06
N TYR A 439 33.33 -9.67 -23.91
CA TYR A 439 33.68 -8.33 -23.42
C TYR A 439 35.15 -8.24 -22.97
N ASP A 440 35.70 -9.32 -22.40
CA ASP A 440 37.11 -9.47 -22.06
C ASP A 440 38.02 -9.36 -23.29
N ALA A 441 37.61 -9.95 -24.43
CA ALA A 441 38.32 -9.83 -25.70
C ALA A 441 38.30 -8.39 -26.25
N MET A 442 37.20 -7.66 -26.05
CA MET A 442 37.11 -6.23 -26.39
C MET A 442 37.97 -5.36 -25.46
N PHE A 443 37.97 -5.65 -24.16
CA PHE A 443 38.80 -4.96 -23.15
C PHE A 443 40.31 -5.13 -23.42
N ALA A 444 40.72 -6.32 -23.85
CA ALA A 444 42.10 -6.62 -24.24
C ALA A 444 42.57 -5.87 -25.51
N ALA A 445 41.64 -5.41 -26.35
CA ALA A 445 41.94 -4.62 -27.55
C ALA A 445 42.07 -3.11 -27.29
N LEU A 446 41.74 -2.63 -26.08
CA LEU A 446 41.77 -1.21 -25.72
C LEU A 446 43.10 -0.79 -25.09
N ALA A 447 43.38 0.52 -25.15
CA ALA A 447 44.55 1.12 -24.52
C ALA A 447 44.38 1.15 -22.98
N GLN A 448 44.91 0.12 -22.33
CA GLN A 448 44.93 -0.01 -20.86
C GLN A 448 46.01 0.88 -20.23
N THR A 449 45.77 1.32 -19.00
CA THR A 449 46.75 2.01 -18.16
C THR A 449 47.66 1.01 -17.43
N ALA A 450 48.76 1.48 -16.84
CA ALA A 450 49.75 0.61 -16.18
C ALA A 450 49.19 -0.22 -14.99
N ASP A 451 48.03 0.17 -14.48
CA ASP A 451 47.23 -0.50 -13.44
C ASP A 451 46.16 -1.46 -14.01
N GLY A 452 46.15 -1.74 -15.31
CA GLY A 452 45.26 -2.72 -15.94
C GLY A 452 43.81 -2.27 -16.14
N LYS A 453 43.51 -0.98 -15.90
CA LYS A 453 42.20 -0.36 -16.15
C LYS A 453 42.15 0.38 -17.50
N VAL A 454 40.96 0.70 -17.99
CA VAL A 454 40.73 1.51 -19.20
C VAL A 454 40.15 2.87 -18.79
N THR A 455 40.75 3.97 -19.27
CA THR A 455 40.24 5.32 -18.98
C THR A 455 38.96 5.64 -19.75
N GLY A 456 38.13 6.56 -19.24
CA GLY A 456 36.97 7.07 -19.96
C GLY A 456 37.27 7.69 -21.32
N ALA A 457 38.52 8.11 -21.61
CA ALA A 457 38.92 8.54 -22.95
C ALA A 457 39.06 7.36 -23.93
N ALA A 458 39.57 6.22 -23.47
CA ALA A 458 39.79 5.02 -24.29
C ALA A 458 38.49 4.19 -24.47
N ALA A 459 37.69 4.04 -23.42
CA ALA A 459 36.41 3.32 -23.49
C ALA A 459 35.31 4.08 -24.25
N LYS A 460 35.44 5.41 -24.41
CA LYS A 460 34.47 6.25 -25.14
C LYS A 460 34.33 5.91 -26.63
N GLY A 461 35.35 5.31 -27.26
CA GLY A 461 35.28 4.84 -28.65
C GLY A 461 34.21 3.77 -28.82
N PRO A 462 34.40 2.56 -28.23
CA PRO A 462 33.40 1.48 -28.25
C PRO A 462 32.01 1.91 -27.78
N LEU A 463 31.92 2.72 -26.72
CA LEU A 463 30.65 3.22 -26.21
C LEU A 463 29.91 4.13 -27.21
N LEU A 464 30.61 4.92 -28.03
CA LEU A 464 29.99 5.73 -29.09
C LEU A 464 29.64 4.92 -30.35
N GLU A 465 30.41 3.87 -30.65
CA GLU A 465 30.13 2.95 -31.77
C GLU A 465 28.84 2.14 -31.57
N SER A 466 28.33 2.03 -30.34
CA SER A 466 27.01 1.47 -30.03
C SER A 466 25.81 2.22 -30.65
N GLY A 467 26.01 3.45 -31.12
CA GLY A 467 24.95 4.32 -31.64
C GLY A 467 24.03 4.95 -30.58
N LEU A 468 24.25 4.68 -29.29
CA LEU A 468 23.46 5.25 -28.20
C LEU A 468 23.69 6.77 -28.03
N ALA A 469 22.63 7.50 -27.69
CA ALA A 469 22.71 8.93 -27.47
C ALA A 469 23.60 9.28 -26.25
N LYS A 470 24.36 10.38 -26.34
CA LYS A 470 25.25 10.84 -25.26
C LYS A 470 24.55 11.07 -23.91
N ALA A 471 23.24 11.31 -23.93
CA ALA A 471 22.41 11.43 -22.73
C ALA A 471 22.24 10.11 -21.96
N ILE A 472 22.40 8.95 -22.64
CA ILE A 472 22.33 7.60 -22.04
C ILE A 472 23.73 7.11 -21.67
N LEU A 473 24.74 7.38 -22.52
CA LEU A 473 26.12 6.93 -22.30
C LEU A 473 26.76 7.48 -21.02
N ARG A 474 26.34 8.66 -20.56
CA ARG A 474 26.84 9.23 -19.30
C ARG A 474 26.28 8.50 -18.06
N PRO A 475 24.95 8.38 -17.87
CA PRO A 475 24.41 7.52 -16.81
C PRO A 475 24.91 6.08 -16.86
N LEU A 476 25.11 5.51 -18.06
CA LEU A 476 25.66 4.16 -18.23
C LEU A 476 27.10 4.05 -17.67
N TRP A 477 27.95 5.05 -17.95
CA TRP A 477 29.28 5.14 -17.33
C TRP A 477 29.17 5.24 -15.80
N GLU A 478 28.32 6.13 -15.29
CA GLU A 478 28.15 6.39 -13.85
C GLU A 478 27.58 5.17 -13.08
N LEU A 479 26.99 4.18 -13.77
CA LEU A 479 26.58 2.88 -13.20
C LEU A 479 27.62 1.77 -13.32
N ALA A 480 28.49 1.82 -14.32
CA ALA A 480 29.54 0.81 -14.54
C ALA A 480 30.83 1.11 -13.76
N ASP A 481 31.11 2.38 -13.47
CA ASP A 481 32.20 2.87 -12.61
C ASP A 481 31.79 2.69 -11.13
N ILE A 482 31.85 1.44 -10.66
CA ILE A 482 31.30 1.02 -9.35
C ILE A 482 32.17 1.56 -8.21
N ASP A 483 33.50 1.53 -8.37
CA ASP A 483 34.44 2.07 -7.37
C ASP A 483 34.66 3.60 -7.48
N LYS A 484 34.13 4.24 -8.53
CA LYS A 484 34.13 5.69 -8.78
C LYS A 484 35.52 6.30 -8.95
N ASP A 485 36.47 5.53 -9.47
CA ASP A 485 37.84 6.00 -9.74
C ASP A 485 38.00 6.70 -11.10
N GLY A 486 36.97 6.71 -11.95
CA GLY A 486 36.98 7.37 -13.26
C GLY A 486 37.62 6.54 -14.38
N LYS A 487 37.92 5.27 -14.12
CA LYS A 487 38.34 4.24 -15.07
C LYS A 487 37.39 3.04 -14.94
N LEU A 488 37.51 2.07 -15.83
CA LEU A 488 36.85 0.78 -15.70
C LEU A 488 37.92 -0.31 -15.67
N ASP A 489 37.88 -1.20 -14.69
CA ASP A 489 38.57 -2.48 -14.82
C ASP A 489 37.83 -3.45 -15.74
N GLN A 490 38.34 -4.67 -15.81
CA GLN A 490 37.84 -5.72 -16.69
C GLN A 490 36.40 -6.15 -16.37
N ASP A 491 35.99 -6.14 -15.09
CA ASP A 491 34.65 -6.55 -14.68
C ASP A 491 33.66 -5.38 -14.85
N GLU A 492 34.09 -4.14 -14.53
CA GLU A 492 33.33 -2.91 -14.78
C GLU A 492 33.08 -2.66 -16.26
N PHE A 493 34.06 -2.95 -17.12
CA PHE A 493 33.88 -2.86 -18.57
C PHE A 493 32.90 -3.90 -19.10
N ALA A 494 32.88 -5.12 -18.53
CA ALA A 494 31.88 -6.13 -18.88
C ALA A 494 30.46 -5.65 -18.50
N VAL A 495 30.28 -5.02 -17.33
CA VAL A 495 29.01 -4.38 -16.94
C VAL A 495 28.63 -3.26 -17.90
N ALA A 496 29.57 -2.37 -18.28
CA ALA A 496 29.31 -1.30 -19.24
C ALA A 496 28.82 -1.85 -20.61
N MET A 497 29.47 -2.87 -21.14
CA MET A 497 29.10 -3.47 -22.43
C MET A 497 27.77 -4.23 -22.36
N TYR A 498 27.46 -4.88 -21.24
CA TYR A 498 26.15 -5.50 -21.01
C TYR A 498 25.02 -4.46 -20.96
N LEU A 499 25.22 -3.33 -20.26
CA LEU A 499 24.27 -2.22 -20.23
C LEU A 499 24.07 -1.61 -21.62
N VAL A 500 25.11 -1.55 -22.46
CA VAL A 500 24.99 -1.15 -23.87
C VAL A 500 24.12 -2.13 -24.64
N SER A 501 24.41 -3.44 -24.55
CA SER A 501 23.67 -4.51 -25.23
C SER A 501 22.17 -4.48 -24.90
N MET A 502 21.85 -4.28 -23.61
CA MET A 502 20.48 -4.10 -23.11
C MET A 502 19.79 -2.86 -23.70
N CYS A 503 20.49 -1.72 -23.78
CA CYS A 503 19.93 -0.50 -24.37
C CYS A 503 19.75 -0.60 -25.89
N THR A 504 20.70 -1.20 -26.62
CA THR A 504 20.57 -1.41 -28.08
C THR A 504 19.47 -2.42 -28.42
N SER A 505 19.14 -3.33 -27.50
CA SER A 505 18.02 -4.28 -27.62
C SER A 505 16.65 -3.66 -27.28
N GLY A 506 16.59 -2.35 -27.01
CA GLY A 506 15.36 -1.61 -26.72
C GLY A 506 14.96 -1.54 -25.23
N GLY A 507 15.84 -1.99 -24.32
CA GLY A 507 15.68 -1.78 -22.88
C GLY A 507 16.06 -0.36 -22.44
N SER A 508 15.60 0.04 -21.26
CA SER A 508 16.02 1.28 -20.59
C SER A 508 17.08 0.99 -19.51
N LEU A 509 18.01 1.92 -19.34
CA LEU A 509 19.00 1.86 -18.26
C LEU A 509 18.31 1.91 -16.87
N PRO A 510 18.71 1.10 -15.88
CA PRO A 510 18.13 1.12 -14.54
C PRO A 510 18.57 2.35 -13.75
N GLU A 511 17.79 2.78 -12.76
CA GLU A 511 18.14 3.94 -11.90
C GLU A 511 19.30 3.64 -10.93
N THR A 512 19.46 2.38 -10.53
CA THR A 512 20.60 1.87 -9.76
C THR A 512 20.97 0.47 -10.23
N LEU A 513 22.25 0.10 -10.17
CA LEU A 513 22.72 -1.21 -10.63
C LEU A 513 22.17 -2.34 -9.71
N PRO A 514 21.41 -3.33 -10.23
CA PRO A 514 20.91 -4.46 -9.44
C PRO A 514 22.03 -5.35 -8.89
N ASN A 515 21.79 -6.01 -7.74
CA ASN A 515 22.81 -6.83 -7.06
C ASN A 515 23.37 -7.99 -7.92
N ASN A 516 22.54 -8.57 -8.79
CA ASN A 516 22.94 -9.62 -9.73
C ASN A 516 23.66 -9.09 -11.00
N MET A 517 23.80 -7.77 -11.16
CA MET A 517 24.67 -7.12 -12.15
C MET A 517 26.01 -6.67 -11.55
N ILE A 518 26.12 -6.54 -10.22
CA ILE A 518 27.37 -6.20 -9.54
C ILE A 518 28.34 -7.40 -9.63
N PRO A 519 29.58 -7.22 -10.14
CA PRO A 519 30.58 -8.27 -10.19
C PRO A 519 30.85 -8.85 -8.79
N PRO A 520 31.00 -10.17 -8.61
CA PRO A 520 31.28 -10.77 -7.30
C PRO A 520 32.52 -10.22 -6.60
N SER A 521 33.47 -9.65 -7.36
CA SER A 521 34.67 -8.94 -6.90
C SER A 521 34.40 -7.58 -6.24
N LYS A 522 33.20 -7.00 -6.41
CA LYS A 522 32.80 -5.65 -5.95
C LYS A 522 31.46 -5.60 -5.21
N ARG A 523 30.97 -6.73 -4.70
CA ARG A 523 29.76 -6.82 -3.84
C ARG A 523 30.06 -6.44 -2.39
#